data_AF-A0A4Q3J4H9-F1
#
_entry.id   AF-A0A4Q3J4H9-F1
#
_cell.length_a   1.000
_cell.length_b   1.000
_cell.length_c   1.000
_cell.angle_alpha   90.00
_cell.angle_beta   90.00
_cell.angle_gamma   90.00
#
_symmetry.space_group_name_H-M   'P 1'
#
loop_
_entity.id
_entity.type
_entity.pdbx_description
1 polymer ?
#
loop_
_entity_poly.entity_id
_entity_poly.type
_entity_poly.pdbx_seq_one_letter_code
_entity_poly.pdbx_strand_id
1 'polypeptide(L)'
;DTVLAADSERAALMAEAEHATDGHRIADIHMRLADIDAHTAEARASTILKGLGFEQDRQLAPTSELSGGWRMRVALAGVLFSQPDLLLLDEPTNYLDLEGTLWLEKYLATYPYTVFMISHDRDLLNKAVNSIAHLEHGRLTFYKGGYDTFEETRRMQMELNNKSRDKTLAQIAHLQKFVDRFKAKATKAAQAQARVKMIAKLLAGELKPMGGQMRTSRGLEIAYFAQHQLDSLKPEQTPFEHVIELMPYDSEAKRRSRVAQMGLSTSRMDTKVKNLSGGERARLLLGLITFGGPGMLILDEPTNHLDIDSRDALVAALNDYQGAVLIISHDRHLIDATVDKLWIAQNGTIEEFDEDLDSYQRMLTAGASKEKARTPAPASQEDRKQQRQDAAARRAQVAPLRKSIKDAEQKLARLRNELGKDKARFEGEIARIEESWLEMSAELEEAEKA
;
A
#
# COMPACT_ATOMS: atom_id res chain seq x y z
N ASP A 1 -14.78 12.63 -29.42
CA ASP A 1 -15.77 13.62 -28.93
C ASP A 1 -15.63 13.98 -27.45
N THR A 2 -16.02 13.13 -26.49
CA THR A 2 -16.16 13.54 -25.07
C THR A 2 -14.91 14.20 -24.45
N VAL A 3 -13.70 13.69 -24.74
CA VAL A 3 -12.43 14.31 -24.31
C VAL A 3 -12.23 15.68 -24.95
N LEU A 4 -12.52 15.81 -26.24
CA LEU A 4 -12.42 17.07 -26.99
C LEU A 4 -13.43 18.12 -26.49
N ALA A 5 -14.55 17.71 -25.90
CA ALA A 5 -15.54 18.62 -25.31
C ALA A 5 -15.17 19.15 -23.90
N ALA A 6 -14.11 18.63 -23.27
CA ALA A 6 -13.64 19.11 -21.96
C ALA A 6 -12.87 20.43 -22.05
N ASP A 7 -12.31 20.73 -23.22
CA ASP A 7 -11.78 22.04 -23.62
C ASP A 7 -12.95 22.92 -24.08
N SER A 8 -13.45 23.72 -23.13
CA SER A 8 -14.65 24.54 -23.30
C SER A 8 -14.41 25.77 -24.19
N GLU A 9 -13.19 26.31 -24.25
CA GLU A 9 -12.86 27.43 -25.14
C GLU A 9 -12.92 26.98 -26.60
N ARG A 10 -12.22 25.90 -26.97
CA ARG A 10 -12.26 25.38 -28.35
C ARG A 10 -13.65 24.86 -28.70
N ALA A 11 -14.37 24.24 -27.77
CA ALA A 11 -15.75 23.79 -28.01
C ALA A 11 -16.69 24.96 -28.32
N ALA A 12 -16.59 26.07 -27.56
CA ALA A 12 -17.38 27.28 -27.81
C ALA A 12 -16.99 27.95 -29.14
N LEU A 13 -15.69 28.10 -29.41
CA LEU A 13 -15.19 28.72 -30.65
C LEU A 13 -15.56 27.93 -31.91
N MET A 14 -15.52 26.60 -31.87
CA MET A 14 -15.97 25.75 -32.99
C MET A 14 -17.48 25.89 -33.23
N ALA A 15 -18.30 25.87 -32.17
CA ALA A 15 -19.75 26.07 -32.29
C ALA A 15 -20.12 27.50 -32.74
N GLU A 16 -19.33 28.51 -32.37
CA GLU A 16 -19.49 29.88 -32.89
C GLU A 16 -19.12 29.97 -34.37
N ALA A 17 -18.04 29.30 -34.81
CA ALA A 17 -17.62 29.27 -36.22
C ALA A 17 -18.69 28.67 -37.15
N GLU A 18 -19.45 27.67 -36.70
CA GLU A 18 -20.55 27.06 -37.48
C GLU A 18 -21.76 27.99 -37.67
N HIS A 19 -21.88 29.08 -36.91
CA HIS A 19 -23.07 29.96 -36.89
C HIS A 19 -22.75 31.44 -37.13
N ALA A 20 -21.47 31.84 -37.06
CA ALA A 20 -21.03 33.20 -37.37
C ALA A 20 -21.25 33.53 -38.85
N THR A 21 -21.68 34.76 -39.12
CA THR A 21 -21.91 35.28 -40.48
C THR A 21 -21.08 36.54 -40.80
N ASP A 22 -20.38 37.09 -39.81
CA ASP A 22 -19.40 38.16 -39.99
C ASP A 22 -18.00 37.58 -40.27
N GLY A 23 -17.44 37.95 -41.42
CA GLY A 23 -16.11 37.52 -41.85
C GLY A 23 -14.97 38.00 -40.95
N HIS A 24 -15.13 39.13 -40.24
CA HIS A 24 -14.14 39.57 -39.25
C HIS A 24 -14.18 38.66 -38.01
N ARG A 25 -15.37 38.42 -37.45
CA ARG A 25 -15.52 37.52 -36.30
C ARG A 25 -15.06 36.09 -36.61
N ILE A 26 -15.32 35.58 -37.82
CA ILE A 26 -14.82 34.27 -38.29
C ILE A 26 -13.28 34.24 -38.31
N ALA A 27 -12.63 35.32 -38.78
CA ALA A 27 -11.17 35.41 -38.79
C ALA A 27 -10.59 35.43 -37.36
N ASP A 28 -11.18 36.20 -36.43
CA ASP A 28 -10.77 36.22 -35.02
C ASP A 28 -10.89 34.84 -34.35
N ILE A 29 -11.99 34.13 -34.63
CA ILE A 29 -12.21 32.76 -34.12
C ILE A 29 -11.15 31.80 -34.68
N HIS A 30 -10.84 31.86 -35.98
CA HIS A 30 -9.82 31.00 -36.57
C HIS A 30 -8.39 31.33 -36.10
N MET A 31 -8.07 32.59 -35.82
CA MET A 31 -6.80 32.95 -35.16
C MET A 31 -6.74 32.35 -33.75
N ARG A 32 -7.79 32.52 -32.94
CA ARG A 32 -7.80 31.97 -31.58
C ARG A 32 -7.78 30.44 -31.55
N LEU A 33 -8.43 29.76 -32.51
CA LEU A 33 -8.34 28.32 -32.70
C LEU A 33 -6.92 27.86 -33.11
N ALA A 34 -6.17 28.68 -33.84
CA ALA A 34 -4.76 28.41 -34.12
C ALA A 34 -3.89 28.58 -32.86
N ASP A 35 -4.10 29.65 -32.08
CA ASP A 35 -3.35 29.93 -30.84
C ASP A 35 -3.45 28.81 -29.78
N ILE A 36 -4.59 28.10 -29.73
CA ILE A 36 -4.83 26.98 -28.77
C ILE A 36 -4.55 25.59 -29.37
N ASP A 37 -3.84 25.56 -30.51
CA ASP A 37 -3.48 24.34 -31.25
C ASP A 37 -4.71 23.43 -31.56
N ALA A 38 -5.86 24.02 -31.91
CA ALA A 38 -7.09 23.27 -32.19
C ALA A 38 -6.91 22.22 -33.28
N HIS A 39 -6.02 22.49 -34.24
CA HIS A 39 -5.68 21.58 -35.34
C HIS A 39 -4.93 20.31 -34.90
N THR A 40 -4.32 20.28 -33.71
CA THR A 40 -3.70 19.06 -33.12
C THR A 40 -4.59 18.38 -32.08
N ALA A 41 -5.76 18.95 -31.77
CA ALA A 41 -6.61 18.53 -30.65
C ALA A 41 -6.94 17.03 -30.66
N GLU A 42 -7.31 16.48 -31.82
CA GLU A 42 -7.64 15.05 -31.98
C GLU A 42 -6.42 14.15 -31.72
N ALA A 43 -5.25 14.50 -32.26
CA ALA A 43 -4.01 13.75 -32.04
C ALA A 43 -3.54 13.83 -30.56
N ARG A 44 -3.70 15.00 -29.91
CA ARG A 44 -3.44 15.16 -28.47
C ARG A 44 -4.38 14.30 -27.64
N ALA A 45 -5.69 14.36 -27.90
CA ALA A 45 -6.69 13.56 -27.20
C ALA A 45 -6.49 12.05 -27.40
N SER A 46 -6.18 11.59 -28.62
CA SER A 46 -5.89 10.19 -28.93
C SER A 46 -4.62 9.70 -28.23
N THR A 47 -3.60 10.55 -28.10
CA THR A 47 -2.35 10.24 -27.37
C THR A 47 -2.62 10.07 -25.88
N ILE A 48 -3.41 10.96 -25.26
CA ILE A 48 -3.82 10.88 -23.85
C ILE A 48 -4.68 9.64 -23.61
N LEU A 49 -5.66 9.38 -24.47
CA LEU A 49 -6.52 8.19 -24.39
C LEU A 49 -5.70 6.90 -24.53
N LYS A 50 -4.78 6.81 -25.49
CA LYS A 50 -3.89 5.65 -25.63
C LYS A 50 -3.03 5.45 -24.38
N GLY A 51 -2.47 6.53 -23.83
CA GLY A 51 -1.71 6.50 -22.58
C GLY A 51 -2.50 5.98 -21.38
N LEU A 52 -3.82 6.20 -21.35
CA LEU A 52 -4.74 5.68 -20.34
C LEU A 52 -5.35 4.31 -20.71
N GLY A 53 -4.76 3.58 -21.67
CA GLY A 53 -5.14 2.21 -22.04
C GLY A 53 -6.32 2.09 -23.02
N PHE A 54 -6.70 3.15 -23.74
CA PHE A 54 -7.72 3.06 -24.79
C PHE A 54 -7.09 2.67 -26.13
N GLU A 55 -7.27 1.40 -26.51
CA GLU A 55 -7.05 0.94 -27.88
C GLU A 55 -7.88 1.73 -28.90
N GLN A 56 -7.37 1.86 -30.12
CA GLN A 56 -7.91 2.77 -31.14
C GLN A 56 -9.40 2.51 -31.45
N ASP A 57 -9.81 1.25 -31.55
CA ASP A 57 -11.22 0.85 -31.74
C ASP A 57 -12.14 1.29 -30.58
N ARG A 58 -11.61 1.40 -29.35
CA ARG A 58 -12.36 1.88 -28.17
C ARG A 58 -12.39 3.39 -28.03
N GLN A 59 -11.49 4.13 -28.69
CA GLN A 59 -11.51 5.59 -28.65
C GLN A 59 -12.76 6.16 -29.35
N LEU A 60 -13.37 5.38 -30.26
CA LEU A 60 -14.60 5.68 -30.98
C LEU A 60 -15.87 5.09 -30.33
N ALA A 61 -15.74 4.33 -29.23
CA ALA A 61 -16.88 3.66 -28.60
C ALA A 61 -17.76 4.65 -27.79
N PRO A 62 -19.10 4.52 -27.81
CA PRO A 62 -19.99 5.38 -27.03
C PRO A 62 -19.69 5.32 -25.53
N THR A 63 -19.59 6.48 -24.88
CA THR A 63 -19.31 6.57 -23.42
C THR A 63 -20.43 5.98 -22.56
N SER A 64 -21.62 5.73 -23.12
CA SER A 64 -22.71 4.95 -22.51
C SER A 64 -22.40 3.47 -22.34
N GLU A 65 -21.57 2.89 -23.20
CA GLU A 65 -21.22 1.45 -23.20
C GLU A 65 -20.00 1.15 -22.30
N LEU A 66 -19.24 2.19 -21.94
CA LEU A 66 -18.09 2.09 -21.05
C LEU A 66 -18.51 1.84 -19.59
N SER A 67 -17.81 0.92 -18.92
CA SER A 67 -18.02 0.69 -17.49
C SER A 67 -17.55 1.88 -16.63
N GLY A 68 -17.97 1.92 -15.35
CA GLY A 68 -17.66 3.04 -14.45
C GLY A 68 -16.19 3.46 -14.42
N GLY A 69 -15.26 2.49 -14.36
CA GLY A 69 -13.82 2.76 -14.40
C GLY A 69 -13.36 3.34 -15.73
N TRP A 70 -13.81 2.81 -16.87
CA TRP A 70 -13.50 3.37 -18.19
C TRP A 70 -14.04 4.78 -18.37
N ARG A 71 -15.26 5.08 -17.86
CA ARG A 71 -15.80 6.45 -17.85
C ARG A 71 -14.99 7.40 -16.98
N MET A 72 -14.46 6.93 -15.85
CA MET A 72 -13.52 7.72 -15.05
C MET A 72 -12.21 7.99 -15.80
N ARG A 73 -11.68 7.03 -16.57
CA ARG A 73 -10.54 7.29 -17.46
C ARG A 73 -10.84 8.29 -18.58
N VAL A 74 -12.06 8.30 -19.14
CA VAL A 74 -12.49 9.36 -20.08
C VAL A 74 -12.54 10.74 -19.40
N ALA A 75 -13.04 10.81 -18.16
CA ALA A 75 -13.06 12.06 -17.39
C ALA A 75 -11.63 12.57 -17.10
N LEU A 76 -10.73 11.69 -16.65
CA LEU A 76 -9.30 12.00 -16.48
C LEU A 76 -8.66 12.45 -17.80
N ALA A 77 -8.92 11.75 -18.91
CA ALA A 77 -8.44 12.13 -20.23
C ALA A 77 -8.91 13.55 -20.63
N GLY A 78 -10.17 13.90 -20.36
CA GLY A 78 -10.72 15.23 -20.58
C GLY A 78 -10.01 16.32 -19.77
N VAL A 79 -9.77 16.08 -18.48
CA VAL A 79 -9.10 17.03 -17.58
C VAL A 79 -7.62 17.20 -17.91
N LEU A 80 -6.92 16.12 -18.31
CA LEU A 80 -5.53 16.21 -18.80
C LEU A 80 -5.45 16.89 -20.17
N PHE A 81 -6.49 16.77 -20.99
CA PHE A 81 -6.56 17.39 -22.31
C PHE A 81 -6.86 18.91 -22.25
N SER A 82 -7.67 19.38 -21.30
CA SER A 82 -7.97 20.81 -21.12
C SER A 82 -6.85 21.61 -20.43
N GLN A 83 -5.82 20.93 -19.90
CA GLN A 83 -4.57 21.51 -19.38
C GLN A 83 -4.74 22.73 -18.45
N PRO A 84 -5.52 22.65 -17.35
CA PRO A 84 -5.72 23.76 -16.42
C PRO A 84 -4.44 24.17 -15.68
N ASP A 85 -4.32 25.47 -15.35
CA ASP A 85 -3.22 26.05 -14.56
C ASP A 85 -3.06 25.42 -13.16
N LEU A 86 -4.17 24.92 -12.60
CA LEU A 86 -4.24 24.15 -11.38
C LEU A 86 -5.01 22.85 -11.62
N LEU A 87 -4.27 21.76 -11.74
CA LEU A 87 -4.78 20.40 -11.87
C LEU A 87 -4.97 19.79 -10.47
N LEU A 88 -6.23 19.51 -10.10
CA LEU A 88 -6.58 18.81 -8.87
C LEU A 88 -6.91 17.34 -9.18
N LEU A 89 -6.24 16.40 -8.49
CA LEU A 89 -6.47 14.96 -8.65
C LEU A 89 -6.69 14.28 -7.30
N ASP A 90 -7.68 13.38 -7.22
CA ASP A 90 -8.00 12.59 -6.03
C ASP A 90 -7.90 11.09 -6.38
N GLU A 91 -6.90 10.41 -5.80
CA GLU A 91 -6.50 9.02 -6.07
C GLU A 91 -6.59 8.59 -7.55
N PRO A 92 -5.89 9.27 -8.48
CA PRO A 92 -6.09 9.08 -9.91
C PRO A 92 -5.71 7.67 -10.41
N THR A 93 -4.92 6.92 -9.65
CA THR A 93 -4.48 5.54 -9.97
C THR A 93 -5.53 4.47 -9.68
N ASN A 94 -6.54 4.73 -8.83
CA ASN A 94 -7.56 3.75 -8.40
C ASN A 94 -8.37 3.13 -9.56
N TYR A 95 -8.36 3.74 -10.75
CA TYR A 95 -9.09 3.28 -11.94
C TYR A 95 -8.17 2.91 -13.10
N LEU A 96 -6.86 2.97 -12.91
CA LEU A 96 -5.84 2.67 -13.91
C LEU A 96 -5.32 1.24 -13.75
N ASP A 97 -4.67 0.76 -14.81
CA ASP A 97 -3.79 -0.41 -14.80
C ASP A 97 -2.34 0.08 -14.72
N LEU A 98 -1.39 -0.84 -14.54
CA LEU A 98 0.03 -0.48 -14.37
C LEU A 98 0.56 0.36 -15.55
N GLU A 99 0.12 0.09 -16.78
CA GLU A 99 0.50 0.88 -17.95
C GLU A 99 -0.06 2.31 -17.88
N GLY A 100 -1.37 2.47 -17.60
CA GLY A 100 -1.99 3.78 -17.39
C GLY A 100 -1.35 4.59 -16.25
N THR A 101 -1.01 3.94 -15.13
CA THR A 101 -0.30 4.57 -14.01
C THR A 101 1.10 5.03 -14.41
N LEU A 102 1.88 4.20 -15.12
CA LEU A 102 3.25 4.55 -15.57
C LEU A 102 3.27 5.58 -16.71
N TRP A 103 2.18 5.73 -17.46
CA TRP A 103 2.00 6.83 -18.39
C TRP A 103 1.66 8.12 -17.64
N LEU A 104 0.70 8.07 -16.69
CA LEU A 104 0.29 9.22 -15.88
C LEU A 104 1.46 9.77 -15.05
N GLU A 105 2.26 8.90 -14.44
CA GLU A 105 3.52 9.21 -13.75
C GLU A 105 4.40 10.16 -14.57
N LYS A 106 4.68 9.78 -15.83
CA LYS A 106 5.55 10.53 -16.74
C LYS A 106 4.86 11.80 -17.24
N TYR A 107 3.56 11.75 -17.53
CA TYR A 107 2.80 12.91 -17.97
C TYR A 107 2.82 14.00 -16.89
N LEU A 108 2.48 13.67 -15.65
CA LEU A 108 2.46 14.59 -14.52
C LEU A 108 3.86 15.13 -14.17
N ALA A 109 4.91 14.30 -14.24
CA ALA A 109 6.30 14.74 -14.08
C ALA A 109 6.76 15.77 -15.13
N THR A 110 6.06 15.87 -16.27
CA THR A 110 6.31 16.85 -17.34
C THR A 110 5.22 17.92 -17.48
N TYR A 111 4.25 17.97 -16.56
CA TYR A 111 3.11 18.87 -16.66
C TYR A 111 3.55 20.34 -16.50
N PRO A 112 3.13 21.27 -17.37
CA PRO A 112 3.67 22.63 -17.40
C PRO A 112 3.17 23.54 -16.26
N TYR A 113 2.08 23.16 -15.57
CA TYR A 113 1.41 23.99 -14.57
C TYR A 113 1.35 23.31 -13.18
N THR A 114 0.55 23.85 -12.27
CA THR A 114 0.49 23.35 -10.89
C THR A 114 -0.35 22.08 -10.81
N VAL A 115 0.24 20.99 -10.32
CA VAL A 115 -0.50 19.78 -9.92
C VAL A 115 -0.61 19.74 -8.40
N PHE A 116 -1.83 19.58 -7.88
CA PHE A 116 -2.08 19.19 -6.50
C PHE A 116 -2.84 17.87 -6.50
N MET A 117 -2.29 16.84 -5.87
CA MET A 117 -2.86 15.50 -5.92
C MET A 117 -2.86 14.81 -4.56
N ILE A 118 -3.91 14.04 -4.31
CA ILE A 118 -4.00 13.06 -3.24
C ILE A 118 -3.66 11.70 -3.87
N SER A 119 -2.69 10.99 -3.29
CA SER A 119 -2.44 9.59 -3.65
C SER A 119 -1.81 8.79 -2.51
N HIS A 120 -2.12 7.49 -2.46
CA HIS A 120 -1.40 6.50 -1.65
C HIS A 120 -0.26 5.79 -2.41
N ASP A 121 -0.01 6.12 -3.68
CA ASP A 121 1.03 5.52 -4.52
C ASP A 121 2.41 6.18 -4.28
N ARG A 122 3.34 5.43 -3.65
CA ARG A 122 4.71 5.90 -3.37
C ARG A 122 5.54 6.10 -4.65
N ASP A 123 5.35 5.25 -5.66
CA ASP A 123 6.11 5.29 -6.92
C ASP A 123 5.75 6.56 -7.71
N LEU A 124 4.45 6.88 -7.77
CA LEU A 124 3.92 8.10 -8.37
C LEU A 124 4.36 9.35 -7.60
N LEU A 125 4.24 9.35 -6.26
CA LEU A 125 4.65 10.49 -5.42
C LEU A 125 6.17 10.73 -5.39
N ASN A 126 7.00 9.73 -5.70
CA ASN A 126 8.45 9.92 -5.79
C ASN A 126 8.92 10.54 -7.12
N LYS A 127 8.09 10.47 -8.18
CA LYS A 127 8.52 10.83 -9.56
C LYS A 127 7.72 11.99 -10.16
N ALA A 128 6.43 12.10 -9.85
CA ALA A 128 5.55 13.12 -10.43
C ALA A 128 5.48 14.41 -9.61
N VAL A 129 5.72 14.37 -8.29
CA VAL A 129 5.68 15.58 -7.43
C VAL A 129 7.06 15.95 -6.88
N ASN A 130 7.27 17.25 -6.72
CA ASN A 130 8.52 17.83 -6.20
C ASN A 130 8.48 18.13 -4.68
N SER A 131 7.30 18.00 -4.06
CA SER A 131 7.01 18.35 -2.68
C SER A 131 5.84 17.52 -2.15
N ILE A 132 5.81 17.23 -0.85
CA ILE A 132 4.77 16.46 -0.17
C ILE A 132 4.05 17.33 0.87
N ALA A 133 2.72 17.34 0.84
CA ALA A 133 1.86 18.02 1.81
C ALA A 133 1.21 17.00 2.75
N HIS A 134 1.84 16.75 3.90
CA HIS A 134 1.35 15.78 4.89
C HIS A 134 0.29 16.40 5.80
N LEU A 135 -0.92 15.82 5.83
CA LEU A 135 -2.00 16.24 6.71
C LEU A 135 -2.00 15.37 7.98
N GLU A 136 -1.58 15.94 9.11
CA GLU A 136 -1.54 15.24 10.40
C GLU A 136 -2.21 16.08 11.48
N HIS A 137 -3.06 15.47 12.33
CA HIS A 137 -3.75 16.17 13.43
C HIS A 137 -4.53 17.45 13.00
N GLY A 138 -5.03 17.48 11.75
CA GLY A 138 -5.71 18.65 11.18
C GLY A 138 -4.77 19.79 10.71
N ARG A 139 -3.45 19.57 10.74
CA ARG A 139 -2.44 20.52 10.28
C ARG A 139 -1.74 19.98 9.03
N LEU A 140 -1.74 20.77 7.96
CA LEU A 140 -0.92 20.51 6.78
C LEU A 140 0.52 20.92 7.07
N THR A 141 1.47 20.03 6.80
CA THR A 141 2.92 20.27 6.92
C THR A 141 3.58 19.98 5.58
N PHE A 142 4.35 20.94 5.09
CA PHE A 142 4.95 20.90 3.75
C PHE A 142 6.40 20.43 3.81
N TYR A 143 6.74 19.44 3.00
CA TYR A 143 8.07 18.86 2.86
C TYR A 143 8.53 19.01 1.41
N LYS A 144 9.80 19.35 1.19
CA LYS A 144 10.39 19.47 -0.16
C LYS A 144 11.13 18.18 -0.52
N GLY A 145 10.93 17.69 -1.75
CA GLY A 145 11.40 16.38 -2.20
C GLY A 145 10.23 15.40 -2.41
N GLY A 146 10.55 14.21 -2.90
CA GLY A 146 9.59 13.12 -3.11
C GLY A 146 9.18 12.44 -1.79
N TYR A 147 8.31 11.42 -1.91
CA TYR A 147 7.80 10.64 -0.78
C TYR A 147 8.91 10.08 0.11
N ASP A 148 10.00 9.51 -0.43
CA ASP A 148 11.07 8.91 0.37
C ASP A 148 11.79 9.95 1.26
N THR A 149 12.03 11.15 0.72
CA THR A 149 12.64 12.25 1.48
C THR A 149 11.71 12.74 2.59
N PHE A 150 10.40 12.74 2.34
CA PHE A 150 9.38 12.97 3.36
C PHE A 150 9.38 11.85 4.41
N GLU A 151 9.46 10.58 4.02
CA GLU A 151 9.44 9.45 4.96
C GLU A 151 10.69 9.44 5.85
N GLU A 152 11.89 9.66 5.31
CA GLU A 152 13.11 9.77 6.10
C GLU A 152 13.07 10.95 7.07
N THR A 153 12.56 12.11 6.62
CA THR A 153 12.40 13.30 7.47
C THR A 153 11.35 13.05 8.55
N ARG A 154 10.20 12.47 8.20
CA ARG A 154 9.15 12.05 9.14
C ARG A 154 9.68 11.04 10.14
N ARG A 155 10.46 10.03 9.70
CA ARG A 155 11.07 9.01 10.57
C ARG A 155 12.08 9.63 11.53
N MET A 156 12.98 10.48 11.06
CA MET A 156 13.95 11.18 11.93
C MET A 156 13.25 12.13 12.90
N GLN A 157 12.24 12.87 12.45
CA GLN A 157 11.48 13.80 13.28
C GLN A 157 10.55 13.06 14.25
N MET A 158 10.02 11.89 13.88
CA MET A 158 9.33 10.95 14.76
C MET A 158 10.28 10.28 15.73
N GLU A 159 11.52 9.97 15.37
CA GLU A 159 12.53 9.47 16.31
C GLU A 159 12.94 10.54 17.33
N LEU A 160 13.08 11.80 16.91
CA LEU A 160 13.33 12.92 17.82
C LEU A 160 12.11 13.22 18.69
N ASN A 161 10.91 13.23 18.10
CA ASN A 161 9.64 13.38 18.81
C ASN A 161 9.31 12.15 19.68
N ASN A 162 9.83 10.96 19.37
CA ASN A 162 9.73 9.78 20.24
C ASN A 162 10.80 9.81 21.32
N LYS A 163 12.04 10.25 21.07
CA LYS A 163 13.03 10.46 22.15
C LYS A 163 12.63 11.60 23.10
N SER A 164 11.87 12.60 22.62
CA SER A 164 11.25 13.62 23.48
C SER A 164 9.94 13.11 24.10
N ARG A 165 9.07 12.41 23.36
CA ARG A 165 7.89 11.76 23.92
C ARG A 165 8.29 10.75 24.98
N ASP A 166 9.23 9.84 24.81
CA ASP A 166 9.63 8.84 25.79
C ASP A 166 10.13 9.48 27.10
N LYS A 167 10.71 10.69 27.06
CA LYS A 167 10.96 11.50 28.27
C LYS A 167 9.66 12.10 28.83
N THR A 168 8.86 12.75 27.98
CA THR A 168 7.56 13.32 28.35
C THR A 168 6.52 12.25 28.71
N LEU A 169 6.71 10.98 28.34
CA LEU A 169 5.94 9.75 28.55
C LEU A 169 6.57 8.91 29.66
N ALA A 170 7.81 9.15 30.07
CA ALA A 170 8.24 8.76 31.40
C ALA A 170 7.56 9.66 32.45
N GLN A 171 7.56 10.99 32.22
CA GLN A 171 6.80 11.94 33.05
C GLN A 171 5.28 11.74 32.94
N ILE A 172 4.75 11.52 31.72
CA ILE A 172 3.34 11.25 31.53
C ILE A 172 3.01 9.85 32.03
N ALA A 173 3.73 8.75 31.77
CA ALA A 173 3.42 7.45 32.41
C ALA A 173 3.56 7.49 33.95
N HIS A 174 4.36 8.39 34.51
CA HIS A 174 4.32 8.68 35.95
C HIS A 174 2.99 9.36 36.35
N LEU A 175 2.53 10.36 35.59
CA LEU A 175 1.21 11.02 35.69
C LEU A 175 0.04 10.23 35.07
N GLN A 176 0.28 9.04 34.52
CA GLN A 176 -0.65 8.28 33.68
C GLN A 176 -0.71 6.80 34.11
N LYS A 177 0.15 6.35 35.02
CA LYS A 177 -0.26 5.42 36.10
C LYS A 177 -1.48 5.96 36.88
N PHE A 178 -1.73 7.27 36.83
CA PHE A 178 -2.92 7.95 37.35
C PHE A 178 -4.10 8.05 36.34
N VAL A 179 -3.86 7.94 35.02
CA VAL A 179 -4.83 8.28 33.94
C VAL A 179 -5.10 7.14 32.93
N ASP A 180 -4.19 6.17 32.72
CA ASP A 180 -4.43 4.92 31.96
C ASP A 180 -5.47 3.99 32.63
N ARG A 181 -6.00 4.44 33.77
CA ARG A 181 -7.33 4.11 34.27
C ARG A 181 -8.45 4.31 33.22
N PHE A 182 -8.22 5.01 32.08
CA PHE A 182 -9.29 5.52 31.18
C PHE A 182 -9.16 5.42 29.62
N LYS A 183 -8.18 4.72 28.99
CA LYS A 183 -8.22 4.31 27.53
C LYS A 183 -7.99 5.46 26.46
N ALA A 184 -7.74 5.21 25.14
CA ALA A 184 -7.25 6.23 24.11
C ALA A 184 -7.49 5.93 22.57
N LYS A 185 -6.85 6.62 21.57
CA LYS A 185 -6.56 6.32 20.08
C LYS A 185 -7.64 6.54 18.92
N ALA A 186 -7.33 6.42 17.57
CA ALA A 186 -8.21 6.51 16.32
C ALA A 186 -7.58 6.16 14.88
N THR A 187 -8.36 5.76 13.79
CA THR A 187 -8.03 5.57 12.27
C THR A 187 -9.28 5.38 11.28
N LYS A 188 -9.27 5.32 9.89
CA LYS A 188 -9.35 4.14 8.88
C LYS A 188 -10.11 4.40 7.48
N ALA A 189 -9.76 3.87 6.24
CA ALA A 189 -10.55 3.92 4.91
C ALA A 189 -9.98 3.10 3.62
N ALA A 190 -10.74 2.67 2.53
CA ALA A 190 -10.34 1.79 1.31
C ALA A 190 -11.15 1.79 -0.05
N GLN A 191 -10.68 1.12 -1.17
CA GLN A 191 -11.61 0.52 -2.20
C GLN A 191 -11.30 -0.64 -3.23
N ALA A 192 -10.11 -0.88 -3.83
CA ALA A 192 -9.83 -1.77 -5.03
C ALA A 192 -10.33 -3.27 -5.11
N GLN A 193 -10.96 -3.79 -4.07
CA GLN A 193 -11.18 -5.20 -3.67
C GLN A 193 -12.21 -6.04 -4.49
N ALA A 194 -12.35 -5.84 -5.80
CA ALA A 194 -13.58 -6.25 -6.51
C ALA A 194 -13.54 -7.59 -7.27
N ARG A 195 -12.43 -7.90 -7.96
CA ARG A 195 -12.37 -9.01 -8.95
C ARG A 195 -11.71 -10.24 -8.35
N VAL A 196 -10.50 -10.03 -7.83
CA VAL A 196 -9.89 -10.68 -6.67
C VAL A 196 -10.87 -11.54 -5.84
N LYS A 197 -11.85 -10.88 -5.24
CA LYS A 197 -12.91 -11.41 -4.37
C LYS A 197 -13.61 -12.67 -4.89
N MET A 198 -13.75 -12.85 -6.21
CA MET A 198 -14.41 -14.03 -6.79
C MET A 198 -13.51 -15.28 -6.75
N ILE A 199 -12.21 -15.12 -7.00
CA ILE A 199 -11.22 -16.22 -6.94
C ILE A 199 -11.05 -16.66 -5.47
N ALA A 200 -10.94 -15.69 -4.57
CA ALA A 200 -10.85 -15.93 -3.14
C ALA A 200 -12.08 -16.68 -2.58
N LYS A 201 -13.30 -16.28 -2.99
CA LYS A 201 -14.56 -17.00 -2.66
C LYS A 201 -14.64 -18.42 -3.23
N LEU A 202 -14.04 -18.68 -4.40
CA LEU A 202 -13.97 -20.02 -4.98
C LEU A 202 -13.09 -20.94 -4.12
N LEU A 203 -11.91 -20.47 -3.71
CA LEU A 203 -10.98 -21.22 -2.85
C LEU A 203 -11.51 -21.43 -1.43
N ALA A 204 -12.27 -20.46 -0.90
CA ALA A 204 -13.00 -20.59 0.37
C ALA A 204 -14.18 -21.58 0.33
N GLY A 205 -14.55 -22.10 -0.85
CA GLY A 205 -15.70 -22.98 -1.03
C GLY A 205 -17.07 -22.28 -1.03
N GLU A 206 -17.12 -20.95 -0.96
CA GLU A 206 -18.36 -20.17 -1.06
C GLU A 206 -18.98 -20.21 -2.47
N LEU A 207 -18.14 -20.42 -3.51
CA LEU A 207 -18.57 -20.57 -4.90
C LEU A 207 -18.23 -21.97 -5.41
N LYS A 208 -19.24 -22.66 -5.97
CA LYS A 208 -19.02 -23.94 -6.67
C LYS A 208 -18.33 -23.69 -8.02
N PRO A 209 -17.29 -24.44 -8.38
CA PRO A 209 -16.68 -24.33 -9.70
C PRO A 209 -17.66 -24.75 -10.79
N MET A 210 -17.72 -23.97 -11.87
CA MET A 210 -18.60 -24.24 -13.02
C MET A 210 -18.10 -25.40 -13.91
N GLY A 211 -16.86 -25.85 -13.68
CA GLY A 211 -16.23 -27.01 -14.34
C GLY A 211 -14.85 -27.30 -13.73
N GLY A 212 -14.23 -28.41 -14.15
CA GLY A 212 -12.91 -28.84 -13.67
C GLY A 212 -12.94 -29.66 -12.36
N GLN A 213 -11.77 -29.87 -11.75
CA GLN A 213 -11.62 -30.55 -10.45
C GLN A 213 -10.80 -29.69 -9.49
N MET A 214 -11.42 -29.21 -8.41
CA MET A 214 -10.70 -28.69 -7.24
C MET A 214 -10.35 -29.85 -6.29
N ARG A 215 -9.15 -29.82 -5.70
CA ARG A 215 -8.70 -30.82 -4.72
C ARG A 215 -8.07 -30.10 -3.52
N THR A 216 -8.56 -30.41 -2.32
CA THR A 216 -8.03 -29.90 -1.04
C THR A 216 -7.63 -31.07 -0.14
N SER A 217 -6.73 -30.83 0.81
CA SER A 217 -6.36 -31.82 1.82
C SER A 217 -7.44 -31.92 2.91
N ARG A 218 -7.67 -33.14 3.42
CA ARG A 218 -8.56 -33.35 4.56
C ARG A 218 -7.97 -32.68 5.80
N GLY A 219 -8.70 -31.74 6.40
CA GLY A 219 -8.26 -30.98 7.57
C GLY A 219 -7.63 -29.61 7.24
N LEU A 220 -7.63 -29.16 5.99
CA LEU A 220 -7.25 -27.78 5.67
C LEU A 220 -8.38 -26.81 6.04
N GLU A 221 -8.21 -26.08 7.14
CA GLU A 221 -9.03 -24.91 7.45
C GLU A 221 -8.52 -23.71 6.64
N ILE A 222 -9.41 -23.15 5.81
CA ILE A 222 -9.17 -21.96 4.99
C ILE A 222 -9.96 -20.80 5.61
N ALA A 223 -9.26 -19.76 6.05
CA ALA A 223 -9.87 -18.56 6.58
C ALA A 223 -9.80 -17.45 5.53
N TYR A 224 -10.97 -17.03 5.04
CA TYR A 224 -11.10 -16.05 3.95
C TYR A 224 -11.70 -14.74 4.45
N PHE A 225 -11.08 -13.62 4.06
CA PHE A 225 -11.48 -12.28 4.46
C PHE A 225 -11.62 -11.33 3.26
N ALA A 226 -12.86 -10.92 3.02
CA ALA A 226 -13.26 -9.86 2.10
C ALA A 226 -13.35 -8.49 2.80
N GLN A 227 -13.41 -7.39 2.03
CA GLN A 227 -13.67 -6.00 2.49
C GLN A 227 -14.45 -5.89 3.80
N HIS A 228 -15.71 -6.33 3.76
CA HIS A 228 -16.67 -6.06 4.83
C HIS A 228 -16.41 -6.90 6.09
N GLN A 229 -15.54 -7.91 6.03
CA GLN A 229 -15.08 -8.67 7.19
C GLN A 229 -13.85 -8.02 7.84
N LEU A 230 -13.02 -7.28 7.10
CA LEU A 230 -11.98 -6.42 7.67
C LEU A 230 -12.58 -5.21 8.44
N ASP A 231 -13.86 -4.92 8.22
CA ASP A 231 -14.69 -3.98 8.98
C ASP A 231 -15.59 -4.65 10.05
N SER A 232 -15.45 -5.96 10.30
CA SER A 232 -16.14 -6.65 11.41
C SER A 232 -15.74 -6.14 12.81
N LEU A 233 -14.64 -5.38 12.88
CA LEU A 233 -14.13 -4.68 14.04
C LEU A 233 -15.12 -3.62 14.57
N LYS A 234 -16.09 -4.07 15.38
CA LYS A 234 -17.18 -3.29 15.96
C LYS A 234 -16.64 -2.08 16.73
N PRO A 235 -16.79 -0.84 16.21
CA PRO A 235 -15.97 0.28 16.69
C PRO A 235 -16.25 0.71 18.15
N GLU A 236 -17.45 0.44 18.66
CA GLU A 236 -17.79 0.71 20.06
C GLU A 236 -17.43 -0.42 21.04
N GLN A 237 -17.06 -1.61 20.56
CA GLN A 237 -16.59 -2.72 21.39
C GLN A 237 -15.08 -2.67 21.63
N THR A 238 -14.60 -3.41 22.62
CA THR A 238 -13.17 -3.57 22.94
C THR A 238 -12.56 -4.84 22.33
N PRO A 239 -11.23 -4.95 22.13
CA PRO A 239 -10.56 -6.20 21.75
C PRO A 239 -10.92 -7.37 22.66
N PHE A 240 -11.03 -7.12 23.96
CA PHE A 240 -11.44 -8.12 24.94
C PHE A 240 -12.87 -8.61 24.71
N GLU A 241 -13.82 -7.72 24.38
CA GLU A 241 -15.19 -8.10 23.98
C GLU A 241 -15.22 -8.93 22.69
N HIS A 242 -14.40 -8.60 21.69
CA HIS A 242 -14.31 -9.42 20.46
C HIS A 242 -13.82 -10.85 20.77
N VAL A 243 -12.88 -11.01 21.72
CA VAL A 243 -12.41 -12.34 22.16
C VAL A 243 -13.38 -13.04 23.11
N ILE A 244 -14.25 -12.31 23.84
CA ILE A 244 -15.37 -12.92 24.58
C ILE A 244 -16.33 -13.63 23.61
N GLU A 245 -16.66 -13.03 22.47
CA GLU A 245 -17.54 -13.63 21.46
C GLU A 245 -16.95 -14.91 20.84
N LEU A 246 -15.62 -14.98 20.70
CA LEU A 246 -14.91 -16.18 20.22
C LEU A 246 -14.64 -17.22 21.32
N MET A 247 -14.71 -16.84 22.60
CA MET A 247 -14.38 -17.70 23.75
C MET A 247 -15.45 -17.63 24.85
N PRO A 248 -16.74 -17.86 24.57
CA PRO A 248 -17.84 -17.55 25.52
C PRO A 248 -17.79 -18.33 26.84
N TYR A 249 -17.07 -19.45 26.90
CA TYR A 249 -16.97 -20.31 28.09
C TYR A 249 -15.61 -20.29 28.83
N ASP A 250 -14.59 -19.61 28.30
CA ASP A 250 -13.27 -19.54 28.94
C ASP A 250 -13.14 -18.44 29.99
N SER A 251 -12.14 -18.58 30.87
CA SER A 251 -11.83 -17.58 31.88
C SER A 251 -11.26 -16.29 31.29
N GLU A 252 -11.48 -15.16 31.97
CA GLU A 252 -10.92 -13.86 31.59
C GLU A 252 -9.40 -13.89 31.41
N ALA A 253 -8.67 -14.61 32.28
CA ALA A 253 -7.22 -14.77 32.15
C ALA A 253 -6.81 -15.42 30.81
N LYS A 254 -7.52 -16.46 30.34
CA LYS A 254 -7.28 -17.06 29.01
C LYS A 254 -7.61 -16.08 27.89
N ARG A 255 -8.75 -15.38 27.97
CA ARG A 255 -9.17 -14.39 26.98
C ARG A 255 -8.16 -13.24 26.86
N ARG A 256 -7.70 -12.67 27.98
CA ARG A 256 -6.63 -11.65 28.01
C ARG A 256 -5.31 -12.18 27.47
N SER A 257 -4.94 -13.42 27.80
CA SER A 257 -3.76 -14.08 27.21
C SER A 257 -3.86 -14.21 25.68
N ARG A 258 -5.05 -14.54 25.14
CA ARG A 258 -5.29 -14.52 23.69
C ARG A 258 -5.18 -13.12 23.11
N VAL A 259 -5.79 -12.08 23.71
CA VAL A 259 -5.63 -10.69 23.23
C VAL A 259 -4.17 -10.24 23.29
N ALA A 260 -3.37 -10.68 24.27
CA ALA A 260 -1.93 -10.41 24.35
C ALA A 260 -1.15 -11.06 23.18
N GLN A 261 -1.52 -12.28 22.78
CA GLN A 261 -0.96 -12.94 21.60
C GLN A 261 -1.29 -12.19 20.30
N MET A 262 -2.35 -11.37 20.27
CA MET A 262 -2.67 -10.43 19.17
C MET A 262 -1.85 -9.12 19.23
N GLY A 263 -0.73 -9.09 19.95
CA GLY A 263 0.18 -7.94 20.00
C GLY A 263 -0.39 -6.67 20.66
N LEU A 264 -1.37 -6.82 21.55
CA LEU A 264 -1.99 -5.75 22.33
C LEU A 264 -1.60 -5.84 23.82
N SER A 265 -1.12 -4.74 24.39
CA SER A 265 -0.82 -4.66 25.83
C SER A 265 -2.10 -4.55 26.68
N THR A 266 -2.00 -4.86 27.98
CA THR A 266 -3.16 -4.99 28.89
C THR A 266 -4.08 -3.77 28.90
N SER A 267 -3.54 -2.54 28.99
CA SER A 267 -4.35 -1.30 28.95
C SER A 267 -5.04 -1.06 27.59
N ARG A 268 -4.55 -1.70 26.53
CA ARG A 268 -5.09 -1.62 25.17
C ARG A 268 -6.20 -2.64 24.93
N MET A 269 -6.22 -3.77 25.66
CA MET A 269 -7.25 -4.83 25.58
C MET A 269 -8.67 -4.32 25.86
N ASP A 270 -8.82 -3.45 26.86
CA ASP A 270 -10.11 -2.90 27.29
C ASP A 270 -10.48 -1.60 26.56
N THR A 271 -9.69 -1.13 25.59
CA THR A 271 -9.96 0.11 24.85
C THR A 271 -10.85 -0.14 23.64
N LYS A 272 -11.88 0.70 23.41
CA LYS A 272 -12.78 0.59 22.24
C LYS A 272 -12.05 0.56 20.89
N VAL A 273 -12.62 -0.08 19.87
CA VAL A 273 -11.96 -0.39 18.59
C VAL A 273 -11.93 0.78 17.60
N LYS A 274 -12.88 1.71 17.65
CA LYS A 274 -12.76 3.05 17.02
C LYS A 274 -11.55 3.81 17.55
N ASN A 275 -11.13 3.39 18.74
CA ASN A 275 -10.11 3.93 19.61
C ASN A 275 -8.89 2.97 19.64
N LEU A 276 -8.42 2.52 18.47
CA LEU A 276 -7.15 1.77 18.29
C LEU A 276 -6.13 2.63 17.54
N SER A 277 -4.91 2.15 17.29
CA SER A 277 -4.01 2.79 16.30
C SER A 277 -4.02 1.99 15.00
N GLY A 278 -3.27 2.43 14.00
CA GLY A 278 -3.15 1.71 12.74
C GLY A 278 -2.67 0.26 12.94
N GLY A 279 -1.42 0.11 13.39
CA GLY A 279 -0.87 -1.19 13.72
C GLY A 279 -1.62 -1.97 14.81
N GLU A 280 -2.20 -1.31 15.82
CA GLU A 280 -3.00 -2.04 16.83
C GLU A 280 -4.34 -2.56 16.28
N ARG A 281 -4.99 -1.90 15.30
CA ARG A 281 -6.13 -2.50 14.59
C ARG A 281 -5.67 -3.64 13.69
N ALA A 282 -4.58 -3.46 12.94
CA ALA A 282 -4.07 -4.49 12.03
C ALA A 282 -3.75 -5.79 12.78
N ARG A 283 -3.02 -5.72 13.91
CA ARG A 283 -2.69 -6.89 14.75
C ARG A 283 -3.91 -7.51 15.42
N LEU A 284 -4.84 -6.71 15.94
CA LEU A 284 -6.10 -7.24 16.49
C LEU A 284 -6.90 -7.98 15.41
N LEU A 285 -7.03 -7.37 14.23
CA LEU A 285 -7.78 -7.92 13.11
C LEU A 285 -7.17 -9.26 12.68
N LEU A 286 -5.85 -9.30 12.44
CA LEU A 286 -5.12 -10.53 12.15
C LEU A 286 -5.21 -11.57 13.27
N GLY A 287 -5.23 -11.16 14.54
CA GLY A 287 -5.35 -12.05 15.69
C GLY A 287 -6.74 -12.69 15.84
N LEU A 288 -7.80 -11.94 15.52
CA LEU A 288 -9.17 -12.47 15.43
C LEU A 288 -9.34 -13.37 14.20
N ILE A 289 -8.73 -12.97 13.07
CA ILE A 289 -8.68 -13.71 11.80
C ILE A 289 -8.00 -15.08 11.94
N THR A 290 -6.84 -15.11 12.59
CA THR A 290 -6.04 -16.33 12.79
C THR A 290 -6.40 -17.09 14.07
N PHE A 291 -7.48 -16.69 14.77
CA PHE A 291 -7.83 -17.20 16.10
C PHE A 291 -7.98 -18.73 16.17
N GLY A 292 -8.55 -19.34 15.13
CA GLY A 292 -8.70 -20.80 15.01
C GLY A 292 -7.39 -21.55 14.69
N GLY A 293 -6.34 -20.86 14.28
CA GLY A 293 -5.12 -21.46 13.72
C GLY A 293 -5.31 -22.06 12.32
N PRO A 294 -5.91 -21.34 11.34
CA PRO A 294 -6.15 -21.87 10.00
C PRO A 294 -4.85 -22.27 9.28
N GLY A 295 -4.93 -23.28 8.42
CA GLY A 295 -3.77 -23.72 7.61
C GLY A 295 -3.53 -22.83 6.38
N MET A 296 -4.57 -22.14 5.92
CA MET A 296 -4.50 -21.19 4.81
C MET A 296 -5.30 -19.92 5.13
N LEU A 297 -4.71 -18.76 4.84
CA LEU A 297 -5.29 -17.44 4.98
C LEU A 297 -5.48 -16.83 3.57
N ILE A 298 -6.64 -16.21 3.31
CA ILE A 298 -6.91 -15.52 2.03
C ILE A 298 -7.33 -14.08 2.29
N LEU A 299 -6.58 -13.12 1.72
CA LEU A 299 -6.73 -11.68 1.93
C LEU A 299 -6.98 -10.96 0.59
N ASP A 300 -8.25 -10.61 0.36
CA ASP A 300 -8.72 -9.70 -0.69
C ASP A 300 -8.38 -8.26 -0.24
N GLU A 301 -7.43 -7.57 -0.90
CA GLU A 301 -6.81 -6.25 -0.59
C GLU A 301 -6.78 -5.85 0.91
N PRO A 302 -5.83 -6.37 1.70
CA PRO A 302 -5.81 -6.07 3.14
C PRO A 302 -5.31 -4.65 3.47
N THR A 303 -4.40 -4.09 2.66
CA THR A 303 -3.87 -2.71 2.75
C THR A 303 -4.90 -1.63 2.45
N ASN A 304 -5.96 -2.01 1.77
CA ASN A 304 -6.95 -1.08 1.24
C ASN A 304 -7.52 -0.21 2.37
N HIS A 305 -7.99 -0.83 3.47
CA HIS A 305 -8.61 -0.10 4.60
C HIS A 305 -7.60 0.52 5.59
N LEU A 306 -6.34 0.69 5.20
CA LEU A 306 -5.22 0.93 6.11
C LEU A 306 -4.41 2.17 5.75
N ASP A 307 -4.13 3.01 6.77
CA ASP A 307 -3.11 4.07 6.72
C ASP A 307 -1.69 3.47 6.66
N ILE A 308 -0.69 4.27 6.29
CA ILE A 308 0.70 3.82 6.09
C ILE A 308 1.23 3.03 7.30
N ASP A 309 1.07 3.60 8.50
CA ASP A 309 1.53 3.01 9.77
C ASP A 309 0.77 1.71 10.12
N SER A 310 -0.41 1.47 9.55
CA SER A 310 -1.13 0.19 9.59
C SER A 310 -0.60 -0.84 8.59
N ARG A 311 -0.22 -0.40 7.38
CA ARG A 311 0.22 -1.30 6.29
C ARG A 311 1.54 -1.96 6.64
N ASP A 312 2.49 -1.21 7.17
CA ASP A 312 3.79 -1.74 7.62
C ASP A 312 3.61 -2.75 8.78
N ALA A 313 2.62 -2.53 9.65
CA ALA A 313 2.28 -3.45 10.74
C ALA A 313 1.54 -4.71 10.28
N LEU A 314 0.79 -4.63 9.17
CA LEU A 314 0.21 -5.77 8.46
C LEU A 314 1.33 -6.60 7.80
N VAL A 315 2.25 -5.97 7.07
CA VAL A 315 3.43 -6.62 6.46
C VAL A 315 4.20 -7.45 7.49
N ALA A 316 4.56 -6.85 8.63
CA ALA A 316 5.29 -7.55 9.70
C ALA A 316 4.53 -8.77 10.23
N ALA A 317 3.22 -8.64 10.48
CA ALA A 317 2.40 -9.72 11.03
C ALA A 317 2.02 -10.82 10.02
N LEU A 318 2.14 -10.56 8.71
CA LEU A 318 2.05 -11.59 7.66
C LEU A 318 3.35 -12.40 7.57
N ASN A 319 4.51 -11.74 7.68
CA ASN A 319 5.81 -12.40 7.64
C ASN A 319 6.10 -13.27 8.88
N ASP A 320 5.43 -13.00 10.02
CA ASP A 320 5.45 -13.85 11.22
C ASP A 320 4.47 -15.06 11.15
N TYR A 321 3.57 -15.12 10.15
CA TYR A 321 2.52 -16.14 10.06
C TYR A 321 3.00 -17.43 9.36
N GLN A 322 2.75 -18.58 9.98
CA GLN A 322 3.30 -19.88 9.54
C GLN A 322 2.39 -20.70 8.61
N GLY A 323 1.19 -20.20 8.30
CA GLY A 323 0.28 -20.83 7.33
C GLY A 323 0.47 -20.30 5.91
N ALA A 324 -0.12 -20.95 4.91
CA ALA A 324 -0.10 -20.43 3.55
C ALA A 324 -0.94 -19.14 3.46
N VAL A 325 -0.45 -18.08 2.82
CA VAL A 325 -1.21 -16.85 2.57
C VAL A 325 -1.43 -16.64 1.08
N LEU A 326 -2.70 -16.52 0.67
CA LEU A 326 -3.05 -15.94 -0.62
C LEU A 326 -3.43 -14.48 -0.41
N ILE A 327 -2.44 -13.59 -0.59
CA ILE A 327 -2.65 -12.16 -0.69
C ILE A 327 -3.04 -11.84 -2.12
N ILE A 328 -4.01 -10.94 -2.31
CA ILE A 328 -4.21 -10.30 -3.59
C ILE A 328 -4.35 -8.80 -3.35
N SER A 329 -3.48 -7.99 -3.96
CA SER A 329 -3.54 -6.54 -3.84
C SER A 329 -3.04 -5.80 -5.08
N HIS A 330 -3.30 -4.49 -5.13
CA HIS A 330 -2.60 -3.51 -5.96
C HIS A 330 -1.43 -2.82 -5.23
N ASP A 331 -1.31 -2.99 -3.90
CA ASP A 331 -0.24 -2.36 -3.11
C ASP A 331 1.10 -3.06 -3.37
N ARG A 332 1.93 -2.42 -4.20
CA ARG A 332 3.28 -2.86 -4.54
C ARG A 332 4.12 -3.15 -3.29
N HIS A 333 4.08 -2.27 -2.28
CA HIS A 333 4.94 -2.39 -1.11
C HIS A 333 4.56 -3.59 -0.24
N LEU A 334 3.27 -3.87 -0.09
CA LEU A 334 2.80 -5.11 0.53
C LEU A 334 3.31 -6.33 -0.22
N ILE A 335 3.16 -6.35 -1.55
CA ILE A 335 3.52 -7.50 -2.40
C ILE A 335 5.03 -7.76 -2.32
N ASP A 336 5.85 -6.76 -2.64
CA ASP A 336 7.31 -6.84 -2.64
C ASP A 336 7.89 -7.20 -1.25
N ALA A 337 7.14 -6.99 -0.16
CA ALA A 337 7.56 -7.27 1.21
C ALA A 337 6.94 -8.53 1.86
N THR A 338 6.01 -9.24 1.21
CA THR A 338 5.30 -10.40 1.82
C THR A 338 5.02 -11.59 0.91
N VAL A 339 5.30 -11.52 -0.41
CA VAL A 339 4.85 -12.53 -1.38
C VAL A 339 6.03 -13.29 -2.01
N ASP A 340 6.10 -14.61 -1.80
CA ASP A 340 7.10 -15.50 -2.42
C ASP A 340 6.89 -15.75 -3.92
N LYS A 341 5.64 -15.60 -4.42
CA LYS A 341 5.19 -16.04 -5.75
C LYS A 341 4.14 -15.09 -6.34
N LEU A 342 4.43 -14.49 -7.49
CA LEU A 342 3.50 -13.60 -8.19
C LEU A 342 2.57 -14.40 -9.13
N TRP A 343 1.27 -14.10 -9.09
CA TRP A 343 0.24 -14.77 -9.89
C TRP A 343 -0.59 -13.72 -10.65
N ILE A 344 -0.56 -13.77 -11.98
CA ILE A 344 -1.16 -12.75 -12.86
C ILE A 344 -2.49 -13.26 -13.42
N ALA A 345 -3.58 -12.51 -13.21
CA ALA A 345 -4.89 -12.80 -13.78
C ALA A 345 -5.15 -11.92 -15.02
N GLN A 346 -4.97 -12.48 -16.22
CA GLN A 346 -5.21 -11.81 -17.51
C GLN A 346 -5.92 -12.77 -18.49
N ASN A 347 -6.60 -12.24 -19.51
CA ASN A 347 -7.23 -13.02 -20.61
C ASN A 347 -8.21 -14.16 -20.20
N GLY A 348 -8.61 -14.25 -18.93
CA GLY A 348 -9.42 -15.34 -18.38
C GLY A 348 -8.61 -16.50 -17.80
N THR A 349 -7.28 -16.47 -17.87
CA THR A 349 -6.37 -17.38 -17.18
C THR A 349 -5.80 -16.74 -15.91
N ILE A 350 -5.16 -17.56 -15.07
CA ILE A 350 -4.26 -17.11 -14.01
C ILE A 350 -2.97 -17.89 -14.18
N GLU A 351 -1.85 -17.19 -14.31
CA GLU A 351 -0.55 -17.76 -14.61
C GLU A 351 0.47 -17.34 -13.54
N GLU A 352 1.31 -18.28 -13.12
CA GLU A 352 2.41 -18.02 -12.19
C GLU A 352 3.54 -17.28 -12.91
N PHE A 353 4.11 -16.27 -12.26
CA PHE A 353 5.13 -15.39 -12.81
C PHE A 353 6.44 -15.55 -12.04
N ASP A 354 7.45 -16.12 -12.71
CA ASP A 354 8.74 -16.51 -12.13
C ASP A 354 9.76 -15.36 -11.99
N GLU A 355 9.43 -14.15 -12.45
CA GLU A 355 10.32 -12.97 -12.38
C GLU A 355 9.86 -11.94 -11.34
N ASP A 356 10.72 -10.96 -11.01
CA ASP A 356 10.41 -9.89 -10.06
C ASP A 356 9.37 -8.88 -10.60
N LEU A 357 8.76 -8.10 -9.69
CA LEU A 357 7.72 -7.12 -10.04
C LEU A 357 8.26 -6.01 -10.95
N ASP A 358 9.54 -5.65 -10.84
CA ASP A 358 10.23 -4.78 -11.81
C ASP A 358 10.33 -5.40 -13.21
N SER A 359 10.44 -6.73 -13.33
CA SER A 359 10.48 -7.44 -14.60
C SER A 359 9.08 -7.56 -15.21
N TYR A 360 8.04 -7.73 -14.39
CA TYR A 360 6.64 -7.56 -14.83
C TYR A 360 6.40 -6.14 -15.36
N GLN A 361 6.86 -5.12 -14.62
CA GLN A 361 6.80 -3.72 -15.03
C GLN A 361 7.53 -3.47 -16.36
N ARG A 362 8.74 -4.02 -16.53
CA ARG A 362 9.53 -3.97 -17.77
C ARG A 362 8.84 -4.71 -18.92
N MET A 363 8.21 -5.86 -18.67
CA MET A 363 7.48 -6.64 -19.68
C MET A 363 6.25 -5.88 -20.19
N LEU A 364 5.45 -5.31 -19.30
CA LEU A 364 4.29 -4.48 -19.67
C LEU A 364 4.71 -3.22 -20.42
N THR A 365 5.71 -2.48 -19.91
CA THR A 365 6.22 -1.27 -20.60
C THR A 365 6.81 -1.58 -21.98
N ALA A 366 7.36 -2.79 -22.19
CA ALA A 366 7.83 -3.26 -23.49
C ALA A 366 6.72 -3.83 -24.40
N GLY A 367 5.53 -4.12 -23.85
CA GLY A 367 4.37 -4.64 -24.59
C GLY A 367 3.89 -3.67 -25.66
N ALA A 368 3.82 -2.37 -25.33
CA ALA A 368 3.46 -1.27 -26.22
C ALA A 368 4.39 -1.09 -27.45
N SER A 369 5.48 -1.85 -27.56
CA SER A 369 6.51 -1.72 -28.60
C SER A 369 6.72 -2.98 -29.46
N LYS A 370 5.76 -3.92 -29.49
CA LYS A 370 5.91 -5.23 -30.19
C LYS A 370 4.91 -5.53 -31.30
N GLU A 371 4.80 -4.63 -32.27
CA GLU A 371 4.62 -5.09 -33.65
C GLU A 371 5.99 -5.36 -34.31
N LYS A 372 6.08 -6.44 -35.11
CA LYS A 372 7.22 -6.77 -36.00
C LYS A 372 8.58 -7.04 -35.32
N ALA A 373 8.61 -7.94 -34.34
CA ALA A 373 9.80 -8.77 -34.09
C ALA A 373 9.64 -10.14 -34.78
N ARG A 374 10.47 -10.44 -35.78
CA ARG A 374 10.50 -11.75 -36.45
C ARG A 374 11.07 -12.84 -35.52
N THR A 375 10.63 -14.08 -35.71
CA THR A 375 11.11 -15.26 -35.00
C THR A 375 12.64 -15.36 -35.06
N PRO A 376 13.37 -15.48 -33.92
CA PRO A 376 14.82 -15.61 -33.93
C PRO A 376 15.27 -16.99 -34.41
N ALA A 377 16.33 -17.01 -35.21
CA ALA A 377 17.04 -18.23 -35.60
C ALA A 377 17.83 -18.82 -34.41
N PRO A 378 18.15 -20.13 -34.40
CA PRO A 378 18.95 -20.72 -33.32
C PRO A 378 20.33 -20.07 -33.20
N ALA A 379 20.66 -19.60 -31.99
CA ALA A 379 21.90 -18.85 -31.70
C ALA A 379 23.19 -19.65 -31.95
N SER A 380 24.27 -18.94 -32.26
CA SER A 380 25.56 -19.52 -32.66
C SER A 380 26.33 -20.17 -31.50
N GLN A 381 27.42 -20.86 -31.83
CA GLN A 381 28.35 -21.37 -30.80
C GLN A 381 29.12 -20.24 -30.09
N GLU A 382 29.30 -19.09 -30.72
CA GLU A 382 30.05 -17.97 -30.14
C GLU A 382 29.20 -17.22 -29.10
N ASP A 383 27.91 -17.01 -29.38
CA ASP A 383 26.96 -16.41 -28.40
C ASP A 383 26.95 -17.19 -27.07
N ARG A 384 26.90 -18.53 -27.17
CA ARG A 384 26.90 -19.43 -26.00
C ARG A 384 28.23 -19.44 -25.25
N LYS A 385 29.34 -19.11 -25.92
CA LYS A 385 30.67 -18.97 -25.32
C LYS A 385 30.79 -17.61 -24.59
N GLN A 386 30.33 -16.54 -25.22
CA GLN A 386 30.33 -15.19 -24.65
C GLN A 386 29.44 -15.11 -23.40
N GLN A 387 28.18 -15.58 -23.49
CA GLN A 387 27.27 -15.62 -22.33
C GLN A 387 27.84 -16.39 -21.13
N ARG A 388 28.62 -17.45 -21.37
CA ARG A 388 29.32 -18.20 -20.31
C ARG A 388 30.48 -17.41 -19.68
N GLN A 389 31.20 -16.62 -20.46
CA GLN A 389 32.24 -15.73 -19.95
C GLN A 389 31.64 -14.56 -19.15
N ASP A 390 30.59 -13.92 -19.65
CA ASP A 390 29.91 -12.80 -18.97
C ASP A 390 29.21 -13.23 -17.67
N ALA A 391 28.71 -14.47 -17.61
CA ALA A 391 28.18 -15.08 -16.40
C ALA A 391 29.29 -15.44 -15.39
N ALA A 392 30.46 -15.87 -15.85
CA ALA A 392 31.62 -16.12 -15.00
C ALA A 392 32.19 -14.81 -14.42
N ALA A 393 32.30 -13.76 -15.24
CA ALA A 393 32.77 -12.44 -14.82
C ALA A 393 31.85 -11.82 -13.75
N ARG A 394 30.52 -11.86 -13.96
CA ARG A 394 29.55 -11.40 -12.94
C ARG A 394 29.63 -12.21 -11.65
N ARG A 395 29.82 -13.55 -11.72
CA ARG A 395 30.03 -14.39 -10.52
C ARG A 395 31.32 -14.01 -9.78
N ALA A 396 32.40 -13.70 -10.49
CA ALA A 396 33.66 -13.27 -9.88
C ALA A 396 33.54 -11.91 -9.16
N GLN A 397 32.77 -10.96 -9.70
CA GLN A 397 32.51 -9.66 -9.06
C GLN A 397 31.57 -9.76 -7.84
N VAL A 398 30.56 -10.63 -7.88
CA VAL A 398 29.57 -10.78 -6.79
C VAL A 398 30.11 -11.62 -5.62
N ALA A 399 31.06 -12.53 -5.86
CA ALA A 399 31.65 -13.39 -4.82
C ALA A 399 32.26 -12.63 -3.61
N PRO A 400 33.12 -11.60 -3.77
CA PRO A 400 33.65 -10.86 -2.62
C PRO A 400 32.57 -10.09 -1.86
N LEU A 401 31.58 -9.51 -2.54
CA LEU A 401 30.47 -8.79 -1.90
C LEU A 401 29.63 -9.72 -1.02
N ARG A 402 29.28 -10.92 -1.52
CA ARG A 402 28.58 -11.94 -0.73
C ARG A 402 29.35 -12.38 0.51
N LYS A 403 30.69 -12.43 0.44
CA LYS A 403 31.53 -12.69 1.61
C LYS A 403 31.46 -11.54 2.62
N SER A 404 31.62 -10.29 2.16
CA SER A 404 31.57 -9.11 3.03
C SER A 404 30.22 -8.96 3.75
N ILE A 405 29.11 -9.29 3.10
CA ILE A 405 27.78 -9.31 3.72
C ILE A 405 27.75 -10.35 4.85
N LYS A 406 28.16 -11.60 4.58
CA LYS A 406 28.20 -12.66 5.59
C LYS A 406 29.12 -12.34 6.78
N ASP A 407 30.26 -11.71 6.53
CA ASP A 407 31.19 -11.27 7.57
C ASP A 407 30.59 -10.11 8.42
N ALA A 408 29.66 -9.32 7.87
CA ALA A 408 28.91 -8.29 8.59
C ALA A 408 27.72 -8.87 9.38
N GLU A 409 26.97 -9.82 8.82
CA GLU A 409 25.90 -10.56 9.50
C GLU A 409 26.42 -11.26 10.76
N GLN A 410 27.59 -11.91 10.68
CA GLN A 410 28.22 -12.55 11.85
C GLN A 410 28.63 -11.55 12.93
N LYS A 411 29.09 -10.35 12.56
CA LYS A 411 29.36 -9.26 13.52
C LYS A 411 28.07 -8.75 14.18
N LEU A 412 27.00 -8.55 13.40
CA LEU A 412 25.69 -8.14 13.93
C LEU A 412 25.11 -9.19 14.90
N ALA A 413 25.18 -10.48 14.55
CA ALA A 413 24.73 -11.56 15.44
C ALA A 413 25.52 -11.61 16.75
N ARG A 414 26.84 -11.37 16.69
CA ARG A 414 27.71 -11.30 17.87
C ARG A 414 27.37 -10.10 18.77
N LEU A 415 27.27 -8.90 18.20
CA LEU A 415 26.92 -7.68 18.94
C LEU A 415 25.50 -7.75 19.54
N ARG A 416 24.54 -8.37 18.86
CA ARG A 416 23.20 -8.63 19.41
C ARG A 416 23.24 -9.57 20.62
N ASN A 417 24.07 -10.61 20.59
CA ASN A 417 24.26 -11.54 21.72
C ASN A 417 25.00 -10.91 22.89
N GLU A 418 25.93 -9.98 22.63
CA GLU A 418 26.64 -9.21 23.68
C GLU A 418 25.66 -8.21 24.33
N LEU A 419 24.93 -7.41 23.54
CA LEU A 419 23.88 -6.50 24.02
C LEU A 419 22.76 -7.21 24.81
N GLY A 420 22.36 -8.41 24.38
CA GLY A 420 21.36 -9.22 25.09
C GLY A 420 21.81 -9.68 26.48
N LYS A 421 23.10 -9.99 26.64
CA LYS A 421 23.69 -10.34 27.95
C LYS A 421 23.77 -9.14 28.88
N ASP A 422 24.21 -7.99 28.36
CA ASP A 422 24.30 -6.76 29.16
C ASP A 422 22.90 -6.29 29.60
N LYS A 423 21.90 -6.38 28.72
CA LYS A 423 20.49 -6.10 29.08
C LYS A 423 19.98 -7.02 30.20
N ALA A 424 20.17 -8.34 30.06
CA ALA A 424 19.77 -9.30 31.10
C ALA A 424 20.52 -9.10 32.43
N ARG A 425 21.79 -8.65 32.38
CA ARG A 425 22.55 -8.27 33.57
C ARG A 425 21.93 -7.04 34.24
N PHE A 426 21.67 -5.96 33.51
CA PHE A 426 21.08 -4.76 34.09
C PHE A 426 19.66 -4.99 34.63
N GLU A 427 18.85 -5.83 33.96
CA GLU A 427 17.55 -6.26 34.48
C GLU A 427 17.67 -7.00 35.81
N GLY A 428 18.68 -7.87 35.97
CA GLY A 428 18.98 -8.54 37.23
C GLY A 428 19.60 -7.65 38.32
N GLU A 429 20.33 -6.59 37.96
CA GLU A 429 20.82 -5.57 38.90
C GLU A 429 19.70 -4.65 39.38
N ILE A 430 18.77 -4.25 38.48
CA ILE A 430 17.58 -3.46 38.81
C ILE A 430 16.66 -4.24 39.77
N ALA A 431 16.34 -5.50 39.45
CA ALA A 431 15.42 -6.30 40.27
C ALA A 431 15.85 -6.42 41.74
N ARG A 432 17.16 -6.55 42.01
CA ARG A 432 17.71 -6.57 43.38
C ARG A 432 17.61 -5.23 44.10
N ILE A 433 17.72 -4.13 43.37
CA ILE A 433 17.57 -2.78 43.92
C ILE A 433 16.10 -2.50 44.23
N GLU A 434 15.17 -2.96 43.39
CA GLU A 434 13.73 -2.89 43.66
C GLU A 434 13.32 -3.77 44.86
N GLU A 435 13.87 -4.98 44.98
CA GLU A 435 13.66 -5.91 46.10
C GLU A 435 14.18 -5.31 47.43
N SER A 436 15.44 -4.84 47.45
CA SER A 436 16.02 -4.19 48.64
C SER A 436 15.32 -2.88 49.00
N TRP A 437 14.82 -2.12 48.02
CA TRP A 437 14.02 -0.91 48.29
C TRP A 437 12.64 -1.24 48.89
N LEU A 438 12.02 -2.34 48.46
CA LEU A 438 10.78 -2.85 49.07
C LEU A 438 10.98 -3.29 50.51
N GLU A 439 12.06 -4.01 50.82
CA GLU A 439 12.43 -4.39 52.19
C GLU A 439 12.62 -3.14 53.08
N MET A 440 13.47 -2.19 52.66
CA MET A 440 13.70 -0.95 53.41
C MET A 440 12.45 -0.07 53.55
N SER A 441 11.54 -0.10 52.56
CA SER A 441 10.26 0.61 52.66
C SER A 441 9.29 -0.05 53.63
N ALA A 442 9.33 -1.38 53.78
CA ALA A 442 8.52 -2.10 54.75
C ALA A 442 9.04 -1.89 56.18
N GLU A 443 10.36 -1.95 56.39
CA GLU A 443 11.00 -1.62 57.68
C GLU A 443 10.65 -0.19 58.13
N LEU A 444 10.66 0.78 57.20
CA LEU A 444 10.24 2.15 57.47
C LEU A 444 8.76 2.23 57.86
N GLU A 445 7.87 1.53 57.14
CA GLU A 445 6.42 1.56 57.42
C GLU A 445 6.03 0.79 58.69
N GLU A 446 6.89 -0.10 59.22
CA GLU A 446 6.75 -0.66 60.57
C GLU A 446 7.29 0.30 61.63
N ALA A 447 8.45 0.94 61.38
CA ALA A 447 9.04 1.92 62.30
C ALA A 447 8.19 3.19 62.48
N GLU A 448 7.43 3.62 61.47
CA GLU A 448 6.46 4.72 61.57
C GLU A 448 5.15 4.35 62.32
N LYS A 449 4.95 3.08 62.67
CA LYS A 449 3.77 2.57 63.40
C LYS A 449 4.04 2.19 64.87
N ALA A 450 5.29 2.28 65.32
CA ALA A 450 5.76 1.88 66.65
C ALA A 450 5.88 3.06 67.63
#